data_AF-A0A937VQ85-F1
#
_entry.id   AF-A0A937VQ85-F1
#
_cell.length_a   1.000
_cell.length_b   1.000
_cell.length_c   1.000
_cell.angle_alpha   90.00
_cell.angle_beta   90.00
_cell.angle_gamma   90.00
#
_symmetry.space_group_name_H-M   'P 1'
#
loop_
_entity.id
_entity.type
_entity.pdbx_description
1 polymer ?
#
loop_
_entity_poly.entity_id
_entity_poly.type
_entity_poly.pdbx_seq_one_letter_code
_entity_poly.pdbx_strand_id
1 'polypeptide(L)'
;MVALYVTSVEAAGKTALCAGIGKKLVAQGKKVGYFKPVQLSEPGGSDGRDIAFVKEALGLTESTDVICPLHLSRKELWQGLTGDEADFVQGLKRAYGKVSKGKDIVLVEGLSEVGKDKVSTLACQNISEALDTRVVIVLRYFPFMEVGELTKVARKLGQRLLGVI
;
A
#
# COMPACT_ATOMS: atom_id res chain seq x y z
N MET A 1 -1.97 17.73 0.00
CA MET A 1 -1.47 16.45 0.55
C MET A 1 -1.49 15.44 -0.58
N VAL A 2 -0.41 14.67 -0.77
CA VAL A 2 -0.30 13.65 -1.83
C VAL A 2 -0.24 12.27 -1.18
N ALA A 3 -0.82 11.25 -1.81
CA ALA A 3 -0.71 9.86 -1.37
C ALA A 3 -0.04 9.01 -2.46
N LEU A 4 0.99 8.25 -2.07
CA LEU A 4 1.70 7.34 -2.96
C LEU A 4 1.47 5.90 -2.50
N TYR A 5 0.71 5.14 -3.29
CA TYR A 5 0.49 3.72 -3.09
C TYR A 5 1.64 2.91 -3.71
N VAL A 6 2.29 2.10 -2.90
CA VAL A 6 3.40 1.24 -3.31
C VAL A 6 2.94 -0.21 -3.22
N THR A 7 2.88 -0.89 -4.36
CA THR A 7 2.49 -2.31 -4.46
C THR A 7 3.53 -3.11 -5.22
N SER A 8 3.37 -4.42 -5.33
CA SER A 8 4.33 -5.27 -6.02
C SER A 8 3.71 -6.53 -6.57
N VAL A 9 4.33 -7.09 -7.61
CA VAL A 9 3.92 -8.37 -8.23
C VAL A 9 4.42 -9.59 -7.43
N GLU A 10 5.35 -9.36 -6.51
CA GLU A 10 5.92 -10.36 -5.59
C GLU A 10 6.51 -9.66 -4.36
N ALA A 11 7.11 -10.40 -3.41
CA ALA A 11 7.85 -9.79 -2.32
C ALA A 11 9.13 -9.11 -2.85
N ALA A 12 9.01 -7.84 -3.25
CA ALA A 12 10.05 -7.08 -3.96
C ALA A 12 10.58 -5.86 -3.20
N GLY A 13 10.47 -5.84 -1.87
CA GLY A 13 11.08 -4.77 -1.06
C GLY A 13 10.29 -3.45 -0.99
N LYS A 14 8.95 -3.48 -1.13
CA LYS A 14 8.07 -2.31 -0.96
C LYS A 14 8.38 -1.50 0.29
N THR A 15 8.55 -2.16 1.43
CA THR A 15 8.83 -1.53 2.72
C THR A 15 10.16 -0.80 2.73
N ALA A 16 11.20 -1.38 2.14
CA ALA A 16 12.48 -0.71 1.97
C ALA A 16 12.37 0.50 1.05
N LEU A 17 11.61 0.38 -0.05
CA LEU A 17 11.34 1.50 -0.95
C LEU A 17 10.56 2.62 -0.26
N CYS A 18 9.51 2.30 0.50
CA CYS A 18 8.77 3.25 1.32
C CYS A 18 9.70 3.96 2.31
N ALA A 19 10.53 3.24 3.04
CA ALA A 19 11.49 3.83 3.97
C ALA A 19 12.50 4.75 3.25
N GLY A 20 13.04 4.34 2.09
CA GLY A 20 13.97 5.13 1.30
C GLY A 20 13.36 6.43 0.75
N ILE A 21 12.17 6.33 0.14
CA ILE A 21 11.41 7.50 -0.36
C ILE A 21 11.08 8.42 0.82
N GLY A 22 10.58 7.87 1.92
CA GLY A 22 10.22 8.62 3.12
C GLY A 22 11.42 9.36 3.71
N LYS A 23 12.57 8.68 3.89
CA LYS A 23 13.81 9.30 4.39
C LYS A 23 14.24 10.48 3.51
N LYS A 24 14.20 10.31 2.19
CA LYS A 24 14.53 11.39 1.25
C LYS A 24 13.60 12.59 1.40
N LEU A 25 12.30 12.36 1.53
CA LEU A 25 11.31 13.43 1.69
C LEU A 25 11.43 14.13 3.05
N VAL A 26 11.70 13.39 4.13
CA VAL A 26 12.00 13.95 5.46
C VAL A 26 13.24 14.84 5.39
N ALA A 27 14.31 14.41 4.71
CA ALA A 27 15.52 15.23 4.51
C ALA A 27 15.25 16.51 3.70
N GLN A 28 14.17 16.54 2.91
CA GLN A 28 13.68 17.72 2.19
C GLN A 28 12.68 18.57 3.01
N GLY A 29 12.54 18.29 4.32
CA GLY A 29 11.67 19.03 5.23
C GLY A 29 10.18 18.70 5.09
N LYS A 30 9.81 17.61 4.41
CA LYS A 30 8.40 17.19 4.27
C LYS A 30 7.93 16.42 5.49
N LYS A 31 6.68 16.66 5.90
CA LYS A 31 5.97 15.86 6.90
C LYS A 31 5.46 14.58 6.25
N VAL A 32 6.15 13.47 6.49
CA VAL A 32 5.82 12.16 5.90
C VAL A 32 4.94 11.34 6.86
N GLY A 33 3.89 10.74 6.32
CA GLY A 33 3.10 9.68 6.97
C GLY A 33 3.34 8.33 6.30
N TYR A 34 3.04 7.26 7.00
CA TYR A 34 3.08 5.90 6.47
C TYR A 34 1.81 5.14 6.88
N PHE A 35 1.20 4.45 5.93
CA PHE A 35 -0.05 3.74 6.13
C PHE A 35 0.03 2.36 5.46
N LYS A 36 -0.22 1.29 6.21
CA LYS A 36 -0.32 -0.07 5.70
C LYS A 36 -1.76 -0.53 5.94
N PRO A 37 -2.71 -0.18 5.05
CA PRO A 37 -4.14 -0.28 5.33
C PRO A 37 -4.59 -1.69 5.71
N VAL A 38 -3.99 -2.71 5.10
CA VAL A 38 -4.35 -4.12 5.30
C VAL A 38 -3.09 -4.94 5.54
N GLN A 39 -3.13 -5.74 6.60
CA GLN A 39 -2.20 -6.81 6.89
C GLN A 39 -2.95 -8.14 6.76
N LEU A 40 -2.46 -9.03 5.88
CA LEU A 40 -3.02 -10.36 5.75
C LEU A 40 -2.64 -11.22 6.97
N SER A 41 -3.60 -11.98 7.49
CA SER A 41 -3.45 -12.82 8.69
C SER A 41 -2.91 -14.22 8.39
N GLU A 42 -2.84 -14.64 7.13
CA GLU A 42 -2.31 -15.93 6.73
C GLU A 42 -0.77 -16.04 6.87
N PRO A 43 -0.22 -17.28 6.98
CA PRO A 43 1.22 -17.50 6.99
C PRO A 43 1.91 -16.87 5.78
N GLY A 44 2.94 -16.05 6.03
CA GLY A 44 3.60 -15.23 5.00
C GLY A 44 3.18 -13.76 4.99
N GLY A 45 2.17 -13.37 5.77
CA GLY A 45 1.94 -11.98 6.15
C GLY A 45 3.13 -11.44 6.95
N SER A 46 3.49 -10.16 6.77
CA SER A 46 4.59 -9.55 7.53
C SER A 46 4.30 -9.59 9.03
N ASP A 47 5.25 -10.03 9.86
CA ASP A 47 5.11 -10.18 11.32
C ASP A 47 5.06 -8.82 12.08
N GLY A 48 4.57 -7.75 11.46
CA GLY A 48 4.60 -6.39 12.02
C GLY A 48 6.01 -5.75 12.06
N ARG A 49 7.06 -6.50 11.75
CA ARG A 49 8.45 -6.02 11.64
C ARG A 49 8.60 -4.86 10.63
N ASP A 50 7.84 -4.90 9.54
CA ASP A 50 7.82 -3.85 8.53
C ASP A 50 7.39 -2.50 9.13
N ILE A 51 6.37 -2.51 10.00
CA ILE A 51 5.85 -1.28 10.60
C ILE A 51 6.87 -0.72 11.60
N ALA A 52 7.44 -1.57 12.46
CA ALA A 52 8.48 -1.15 13.40
C ALA A 52 9.67 -0.53 12.66
N PHE A 53 10.15 -1.18 11.60
CA PHE A 53 11.23 -0.69 10.75
C PHE A 53 10.91 0.69 10.14
N VAL A 54 9.74 0.86 9.51
CA VAL A 54 9.40 2.15 8.88
C VAL A 54 9.18 3.25 9.93
N LYS A 55 8.60 2.92 11.08
CA LYS A 55 8.45 3.87 12.18
C LYS A 55 9.79 4.39 12.67
N GLU A 56 10.75 3.48 12.90
CA GLU A 56 12.11 3.85 13.29
C GLU A 56 12.80 4.68 12.19
N ALA A 57 12.73 4.21 10.94
CA ALA A 57 13.36 4.89 9.82
C ALA A 57 12.82 6.32 9.63
N LEU A 58 11.51 6.54 9.81
CA LEU A 58 10.89 7.84 9.54
C LEU A 58 10.61 8.67 10.80
N GLY A 59 10.92 8.16 12.00
CA GLY A 59 10.63 8.83 13.27
C GLY A 59 9.13 8.99 13.54
N LEU A 60 8.31 8.01 13.15
CA LEU A 60 6.85 8.07 13.29
C LEU A 60 6.41 7.77 14.72
N THR A 61 5.49 8.57 15.24
CA THR A 61 4.98 8.47 16.61
C THR A 61 3.60 7.83 16.68
N GLU A 62 2.92 7.69 15.55
CA GLU A 62 1.61 7.04 15.44
C GLU A 62 1.69 5.57 15.93
N SER A 63 0.65 5.10 16.63
CA SER A 63 0.60 3.70 17.09
C SER A 63 0.49 2.74 15.91
N THR A 64 0.89 1.48 16.12
CA THR A 64 0.81 0.43 15.09
C THR A 64 -0.61 0.25 14.59
N ASP A 65 -1.62 0.28 15.48
CA ASP A 65 -3.04 0.12 15.10
C ASP A 65 -3.59 1.29 14.27
N VAL A 66 -2.94 2.47 14.35
CA VAL A 66 -3.29 3.62 13.51
C VAL A 66 -2.65 3.48 12.13
N ILE A 67 -1.40 3.00 12.06
CA ILE A 67 -0.67 2.77 10.81
C ILE A 67 -1.24 1.57 10.04
N CYS A 68 -1.64 0.52 10.76
CA CYS A 68 -2.11 -0.75 10.22
C CYS A 68 -3.39 -1.20 10.95
N PRO A 69 -4.55 -0.67 10.55
CA PRO A 69 -5.80 -0.86 11.28
C PRO A 69 -6.53 -2.17 10.95
N LEU A 70 -6.31 -2.77 9.76
CA LEU A 70 -7.06 -3.95 9.31
C LEU A 70 -6.15 -5.17 9.28
N HIS A 71 -6.47 -6.16 10.09
CA HIS A 71 -5.87 -7.49 10.10
C HIS A 71 -6.92 -8.48 9.59
N LEU A 72 -6.84 -8.85 8.32
CA LEU A 72 -7.89 -9.59 7.62
C LEU A 72 -7.30 -10.82 6.95
N SER A 73 -8.05 -11.91 6.89
CA SER A 73 -7.81 -12.97 5.91
C SER A 73 -8.14 -12.47 4.50
N ARG A 74 -7.61 -13.13 3.48
CA ARG A 74 -7.97 -12.89 2.06
C ARG A 74 -9.47 -13.04 1.82
N LYS A 75 -10.14 -13.96 2.54
CA LYS A 75 -11.59 -14.15 2.44
C LYS A 75 -12.35 -12.92 2.96
N GLU A 76 -11.97 -12.42 4.14
CA GLU A 76 -12.60 -11.22 4.73
C GLU A 76 -12.32 -9.98 3.88
N LEU A 77 -11.08 -9.83 3.39
CA LEU A 77 -10.73 -8.74 2.48
C LEU A 77 -11.54 -8.81 1.18
N TRP A 78 -11.68 -10.00 0.58
CA TRP A 78 -12.52 -10.18 -0.60
C TRP A 78 -13.98 -9.78 -0.34
N GLN A 79 -14.56 -10.25 0.77
CA GLN A 79 -15.92 -9.89 1.16
C GLN A 79 -16.09 -8.38 1.32
N GLY A 80 -15.15 -7.72 2.01
CA GLY A 80 -15.17 -6.26 2.18
C GLY A 80 -15.03 -5.50 0.85
N LEU A 81 -14.31 -6.06 -0.13
CA LEU A 81 -14.11 -5.42 -1.44
C LEU A 81 -15.26 -5.65 -2.43
N THR A 82 -16.05 -6.71 -2.28
CA THR A 82 -17.09 -7.07 -3.28
C THR A 82 -18.52 -7.08 -2.74
N GLY A 83 -18.70 -7.35 -1.44
CA GLY A 83 -20.02 -7.45 -0.81
C GLY A 83 -20.39 -6.18 -0.04
N ASP A 84 -19.45 -5.72 0.81
CA ASP A 84 -19.66 -4.60 1.74
C ASP A 84 -18.78 -3.39 1.38
N GLU A 85 -18.60 -3.13 0.08
CA GLU A 85 -17.60 -2.19 -0.45
C GLU A 85 -17.74 -0.78 0.12
N ALA A 86 -18.96 -0.26 0.23
CA ALA A 86 -19.20 1.08 0.75
C ALA A 86 -18.69 1.25 2.19
N ASP A 87 -18.97 0.28 3.06
CA ASP A 87 -18.56 0.30 4.46
C ASP A 87 -17.06 0.11 4.60
N PHE A 88 -16.47 -0.81 3.81
CA PHE A 88 -15.03 -1.00 3.74
C PHE A 88 -14.31 0.29 3.33
N VAL A 89 -14.78 0.95 2.28
CA VAL A 89 -14.22 2.22 1.77
C VAL A 89 -14.36 3.34 2.80
N GLN A 90 -15.50 3.45 3.49
CA GLN A 90 -15.69 4.45 4.54
C GLN A 90 -14.74 4.22 5.72
N GLY A 91 -14.62 2.98 6.20
CA GLY A 91 -13.70 2.60 7.27
C GLY A 91 -12.24 2.91 6.91
N LEU A 92 -11.84 2.58 5.67
CA LEU A 92 -10.52 2.86 5.13
C LEU A 92 -10.22 4.37 5.07
N LYS A 93 -11.15 5.18 4.55
CA LYS A 93 -11.02 6.65 4.52
C LYS A 93 -10.90 7.24 5.92
N ARG A 94 -11.67 6.73 6.88
CA ARG A 94 -11.60 7.17 8.29
C ARG A 94 -10.26 6.87 8.91
N ALA A 95 -9.71 5.67 8.68
CA ALA A 95 -8.39 5.30 9.19
C ALA A 95 -7.28 6.13 8.54
N TYR A 96 -7.32 6.28 7.22
CA TYR A 96 -6.39 7.12 6.47
C TYR A 96 -6.42 8.58 6.93
N GLY A 97 -7.60 9.12 7.26
CA GLY A 97 -7.75 10.47 7.82
C GLY A 97 -6.97 10.71 9.12
N LYS A 98 -6.80 9.67 9.95
CA LYS A 98 -6.00 9.77 11.19
C LYS A 98 -4.51 9.88 10.90
N VAL A 99 -4.00 9.09 9.94
CA VAL A 99 -2.57 9.03 9.59
C VAL A 99 -2.15 10.22 8.73
N SER A 100 -3.05 10.71 7.88
CA SER A 100 -2.75 11.76 6.91
C SER A 100 -2.82 13.18 7.49
N LYS A 101 -3.42 13.35 8.68
CA LYS A 101 -3.61 14.66 9.30
C LYS A 101 -2.28 15.38 9.51
N GLY A 102 -2.13 16.55 8.89
CA GLY A 102 -0.93 17.38 9.01
C GLY A 102 0.29 16.86 8.26
N LYS A 103 0.15 15.84 7.39
CA LYS A 103 1.21 15.32 6.53
C LYS A 103 1.17 16.00 5.17
N ASP A 104 2.34 16.22 4.58
CA ASP A 104 2.46 16.68 3.19
C ASP A 104 2.25 15.53 2.21
N ILE A 105 2.76 14.35 2.59
CA ILE A 105 2.72 13.12 1.81
C ILE A 105 2.53 11.91 2.70
N VAL A 106 1.72 10.95 2.25
CA VAL A 106 1.56 9.65 2.90
C VAL A 106 1.99 8.55 1.94
N LEU A 107 2.88 7.68 2.41
CA LEU A 107 3.27 6.46 1.74
C LEU A 107 2.30 5.35 2.15
N VAL A 108 1.55 4.82 1.19
CA VAL A 108 0.56 3.76 1.42
C VAL A 108 1.15 2.45 0.92
N GLU A 109 1.51 1.55 1.82
CA GLU A 109 2.05 0.24 1.44
C GLU A 109 0.91 -0.75 1.19
N GLY A 110 0.81 -1.20 -0.06
CA GLY A 110 -0.16 -2.19 -0.50
C GLY A 110 0.31 -3.63 -0.33
N LEU A 111 -0.55 -4.55 -0.76
CA LEU A 111 -0.24 -5.97 -0.79
C LEU A 111 0.78 -6.32 -1.89
N SER A 112 1.38 -7.50 -1.77
CA SER A 112 2.16 -8.13 -2.85
C SER A 112 1.24 -8.86 -3.83
N GLU A 113 1.82 -9.52 -4.84
CA GLU A 113 1.10 -10.43 -5.76
C GLU A 113 0.04 -9.75 -6.64
N VAL A 114 0.13 -8.44 -6.84
CA VAL A 114 -0.75 -7.74 -7.80
C VAL A 114 -0.51 -8.29 -9.20
N GLY A 115 -1.59 -8.60 -9.92
CA GLY A 115 -1.57 -9.28 -11.22
C GLY A 115 -1.51 -10.82 -11.13
N LYS A 116 -1.15 -11.39 -9.97
CA LYS A 116 -1.13 -12.85 -9.74
C LYS A 116 -2.30 -13.30 -8.86
N ASP A 117 -2.58 -12.54 -7.80
CA ASP A 117 -3.68 -12.77 -6.88
C ASP A 117 -4.83 -11.77 -7.14
N LYS A 118 -6.05 -12.30 -7.25
CA LYS A 118 -7.24 -11.49 -7.52
C LYS A 118 -7.59 -10.56 -6.37
N VAL A 119 -7.46 -11.04 -5.13
CA VAL A 119 -7.79 -10.25 -3.93
C VAL A 119 -6.84 -9.05 -3.82
N SER A 120 -5.54 -9.28 -3.96
CA SER A 120 -4.51 -8.23 -3.90
C SER A 120 -4.65 -7.22 -5.04
N THR A 121 -4.98 -7.70 -6.25
CA THR A 121 -5.22 -6.83 -7.41
C THR A 121 -6.43 -5.93 -7.22
N LEU A 122 -7.53 -6.47 -6.68
CA LEU A 122 -8.74 -5.69 -6.39
C LEU A 122 -8.50 -4.72 -5.23
N ALA A 123 -7.81 -5.16 -4.18
CA ALA A 123 -7.42 -4.29 -3.07
C ALA A 123 -6.58 -3.10 -3.55
N CYS A 124 -5.61 -3.32 -4.45
CA CYS A 124 -4.82 -2.25 -5.05
C CYS A 124 -5.72 -1.25 -5.79
N GLN A 125 -6.68 -1.71 -6.60
CA GLN A 125 -7.61 -0.86 -7.34
C GLN A 125 -8.50 -0.06 -6.38
N ASN A 126 -9.26 -0.72 -5.52
CA ASN A 126 -10.25 -0.08 -4.67
C ASN A 126 -9.60 0.85 -3.64
N ILE A 127 -8.49 0.44 -3.02
CA ILE A 127 -7.78 1.29 -2.04
C ILE A 127 -7.17 2.51 -2.73
N SER A 128 -6.53 2.32 -3.89
CA SER A 128 -5.91 3.44 -4.61
C SER A 128 -6.93 4.45 -5.11
N GLU A 129 -8.11 3.99 -5.52
CA GLU A 129 -9.24 4.83 -5.90
C GLU A 129 -9.88 5.53 -4.70
N ALA A 130 -10.20 4.77 -3.64
CA ALA A 130 -10.82 5.30 -2.43
C ALA A 130 -10.00 6.42 -1.78
N LEU A 131 -8.67 6.29 -1.81
CA LEU A 131 -7.74 7.25 -1.20
C LEU A 131 -7.17 8.27 -2.19
N ASP A 132 -7.62 8.24 -3.45
CA ASP A 132 -7.12 9.08 -4.55
C ASP A 132 -5.59 9.11 -4.65
N THR A 133 -4.99 7.92 -4.59
CA THR A 133 -3.53 7.78 -4.59
C THR A 133 -2.95 7.70 -5.99
N ARG A 134 -1.70 8.14 -6.10
CA ARG A 134 -0.82 7.76 -7.21
C ARG A 134 -0.20 6.40 -6.92
N VAL A 135 0.04 5.57 -7.93
CA VAL A 135 0.52 4.18 -7.74
C VAL A 135 1.91 3.97 -8.34
N VAL A 136 2.77 3.29 -7.60
CA VAL A 136 4.03 2.70 -8.09
C VAL A 136 3.98 1.19 -7.87
N ILE A 137 4.34 0.43 -8.90
CA ILE A 137 4.45 -1.03 -8.83
C ILE A 137 5.92 -1.40 -8.77
N VAL A 138 6.30 -2.18 -7.76
CA VAL A 138 7.65 -2.70 -7.57
C VAL A 138 7.74 -4.12 -8.11
N LEU A 139 8.78 -4.39 -8.89
CA LEU A 139 9.07 -5.68 -9.49
C LEU A 139 10.46 -6.14 -9.07
N ARG A 140 10.60 -7.45 -8.85
CA ARG A 140 11.93 -8.03 -8.80
C ARG A 140 12.38 -8.27 -10.23
N TYR A 141 13.57 -7.81 -10.58
CA TYR A 141 14.14 -8.15 -11.87
C TYR A 141 14.32 -9.68 -12.01
N PHE A 142 13.81 -10.23 -13.11
CA PHE A 142 14.03 -11.63 -13.48
C PHE A 142 14.20 -11.73 -15.02
N PRO A 143 15.16 -12.54 -15.54
CA PRO A 143 15.51 -12.55 -16.96
C PRO A 143 14.37 -12.92 -17.94
N PHE A 144 13.29 -13.55 -17.43
CA PHE A 144 12.17 -14.04 -18.22
C PHE A 144 10.82 -13.59 -17.65
N MET A 145 10.71 -12.31 -17.29
CA MET A 145 9.50 -11.79 -16.68
C MET A 145 8.33 -11.73 -17.68
N GLU A 146 7.23 -12.41 -17.35
CA GLU A 146 5.97 -12.23 -18.07
C GLU A 146 5.30 -10.90 -17.68
N VAL A 147 5.20 -9.97 -18.63
CA VAL A 147 4.62 -8.64 -18.42
C VAL A 147 3.10 -8.57 -18.71
N GLY A 148 2.48 -9.68 -19.12
CA GLY A 148 1.09 -9.71 -19.57
C GLY A 148 0.11 -9.28 -18.48
N GLU A 149 0.17 -9.91 -17.31
CA GLU A 149 -0.70 -9.55 -16.17
C GLU A 149 -0.40 -8.16 -15.61
N LEU A 150 0.88 -7.78 -15.55
CA LEU A 150 1.27 -6.43 -15.14
C LEU A 150 0.68 -5.36 -16.07
N THR A 151 0.67 -5.61 -17.38
CA THR A 151 0.09 -4.69 -18.36
C THR A 151 -1.41 -4.53 -18.15
N LYS A 152 -2.13 -5.60 -17.79
CA LYS A 152 -3.56 -5.52 -17.46
C LYS A 152 -3.80 -4.67 -16.21
N VAL A 153 -2.99 -4.87 -15.16
CA VAL A 153 -3.04 -4.05 -13.94
C VAL A 153 -2.76 -2.58 -14.28
N ALA A 154 -1.70 -2.31 -15.03
CA ALA A 154 -1.30 -0.96 -15.41
C ALA A 154 -2.40 -0.23 -16.18
N ARG A 155 -3.07 -0.90 -17.13
CA ARG A 155 -4.21 -0.33 -17.86
C ARG A 155 -5.38 0.01 -16.95
N LYS A 156 -5.70 -0.85 -15.97
CA LYS A 156 -6.77 -0.59 -15.00
C LYS A 156 -6.44 0.57 -14.07
N LEU A 157 -5.19 0.71 -13.65
CA LEU A 157 -4.74 1.86 -12.84
C LEU A 157 -4.76 3.15 -13.66
N GLY A 158 -4.56 3.05 -14.97
CA GLY A 158 -4.69 4.16 -15.92
C GLY A 158 -3.83 5.35 -15.51
N GLN A 159 -4.44 6.53 -15.45
CA GLN A 159 -3.73 7.75 -15.10
C GLN A 159 -3.15 7.72 -13.68
N ARG A 160 -3.60 6.86 -12.75
CA ARG A 160 -3.07 6.80 -11.37
C ARG A 160 -1.68 6.18 -11.31
N LEU A 161 -1.32 5.31 -12.25
CA LEU A 161 0.02 4.71 -12.31
C LEU A 161 1.06 5.79 -12.63
N LEU A 162 2.01 6.01 -11.71
CA LEU A 162 3.17 6.89 -11.92
C LEU A 162 4.32 6.16 -12.61
N GLY A 163 4.47 4.87 -12.33
CA GLY A 163 5.58 4.10 -12.89
C GLY A 163 5.72 2.73 -12.28
N VAL A 164 6.70 2.01 -12.81
CA VAL A 164 7.11 0.68 -12.40
C VAL A 164 8.60 0.76 -12.06
N ILE A 165 8.99 0.16 -10.93
CA ILE A 165 10.38 0.12 -10.44
C ILE A 165 10.85 -1.33 -10.39
#